data_AF-A0A5J4PE51-F1
#
_entry.id   AF-A0A5J4PE51-F1
#
_cell.length_a   1.000
_cell.length_b   1.000
_cell.length_c   1.000
_cell.angle_alpha   90.00
_cell.angle_beta   90.00
_cell.angle_gamma   90.00
#
_symmetry.space_group_name_H-M   'P 1'
#
loop_
_entity.id
_entity.type
_entity.pdbx_description
1 polymer ?
#
loop_
_entity_poly.entity_id
_entity_poly.type
_entity_poly.pdbx_seq_one_letter_code
_entity_poly.pdbx_strand_id
1 'polypeptide(L)' 'QNIRVDSIRCDFDRYPYPVYTYARQMIIRQSNITERSLVTSCRLLNSVRSDNNPHGFTIEDFAVRENRDIRVSDR' A
#
# COMPACT_ATOMS: atom_id res chain seq x y z
N GLN A 1 1.10 15.07 -5.26
CA GLN A 1 1.08 14.05 -4.20
C GLN A 1 2.07 12.97 -4.60
N ASN A 2 2.83 12.41 -3.65
CA ASN A 2 3.77 11.33 -3.90
C ASN A 2 3.59 10.25 -2.82
N ILE A 3 3.62 8.98 -3.21
CA ILE A 3 3.58 7.85 -2.27
C ILE A 3 4.89 7.09 -2.45
N ARG A 4 5.61 6.88 -1.35
CA ARG A 4 6.82 6.07 -1.30
C ARG A 4 6.53 4.82 -0.49
N VAL A 5 6.69 3.66 -1.10
CA VAL A 5 6.60 2.37 -0.42
C VAL A 5 7.93 2.11 0.28
N ASP A 6 7.88 1.86 1.59
CA ASP A 6 9.06 1.54 2.40
C ASP A 6 9.29 0.02 2.38
N SER A 7 8.24 -0.77 2.60
CA SER A 7 8.31 -2.22 2.57
C SER A 7 6.96 -2.88 2.28
N ILE A 8 7.01 -4.11 1.77
CA ILE A 8 5.86 -4.98 1.59
C ILE A 8 6.17 -6.30 2.29
N ARG A 9 5.28 -6.74 3.17
CA ARG A 9 5.34 -8.05 3.81
C ARG A 9 4.25 -8.92 3.21
N CYS A 10 4.65 -10.02 2.57
CA CYS A 10 3.75 -11.03 2.05
C CYS A 10 4.04 -12.35 2.75
N ASP A 11 3.01 -13.00 3.28
CA ASP A 11 3.10 -14.33 3.87
C ASP A 11 2.56 -15.35 2.86
N PHE A 12 3.48 -16.08 2.21
CA PHE A 12 3.15 -17.10 1.23
C PHE A 12 2.89 -18.47 1.85
N ASP A 13 3.06 -18.64 3.17
CA ASP A 13 2.83 -19.91 3.86
C ASP A 13 1.36 -20.10 4.25
N ARG A 14 0.55 -19.03 4.15
CA ARG A 14 -0.86 -19.03 4.54
C ARG A 14 -1.77 -18.55 3.43
N TYR A 15 -2.49 -19.45 2.78
CA TYR A 15 -3.50 -19.11 1.78
C TYR A 15 -4.85 -18.71 2.43
N PRO A 16 -5.55 -17.65 1.94
CA PRO A 16 -5.10 -16.68 0.94
C PRO A 16 -4.00 -15.75 1.50
N TYR A 17 -2.98 -15.45 0.70
CA TYR A 17 -1.71 -14.86 1.17
C TYR A 17 -1.92 -13.45 1.72
N PRO A 18 -1.78 -13.22 3.03
CA PRO A 18 -1.97 -11.90 3.59
C PRO A 18 -0.77 -11.01 3.25
N VAL A 19 -1.07 -9.79 2.84
CA VAL A 19 -0.08 -8.78 2.47
C VAL A 19 -0.30 -7.51 3.28
N TYR A 20 0.79 -6.94 3.77
CA TYR A 20 0.83 -5.62 4.37
C TYR A 20 1.82 -4.73 3.63
N THR A 21 1.39 -3.53 3.26
CA THR A 21 2.24 -2.52 2.64
C THR A 21 2.40 -1.36 3.60
N TYR A 22 3.65 -0.99 3.86
CA TYR A 22 4.03 0.16 4.67
C TYR A 22 4.58 1.23 3.75
N ALA A 23 3.97 2.40 3.75
CA ALA A 23 4.30 3.49 2.87
C ALA A 23 4.18 4.84 3.58
N ARG A 24 4.79 5.86 2.97
CA ARG A 24 4.64 7.25 3.36
C ARG A 24 4.07 8.04 2.20
N GLN A 25 3.12 8.90 2.49
CA GLN A 25 2.48 9.75 1.51
C GLN A 25 2.82 11.21 1.78
N MET A 26 3.37 11.88 0.78
CA MET A 26 3.64 13.31 0.79
C MET A 26 2.59 14.07 -0.01
N ILE A 27 1.90 14.99 0.64
CA ILE A 27 0.93 15.91 0.05
C ILE A 27 1.57 17.30 0.04
N ILE A 28 1.94 17.76 -1.16
CA ILE A 28 2.52 19.08 -1.36
C ILE A 28 1.39 20.03 -1.75
N ARG A 29 1.19 21.09 -0.96
CA ARG A 29 0.31 22.22 -1.26
C ARG A 29 1.15 23.49 -1.42
N GLN A 30 0.52 24.60 -1.74
CA GLN A 30 1.20 25.88 -1.93
C GLN A 30 1.89 26.34 -0.63
N SER A 31 1.20 26.22 0.50
CA SER A 31 1.63 26.77 1.79
C SER A 31 2.32 25.75 2.70
N ASN A 32 2.04 24.46 2.53
CA ASN A 32 2.54 23.42 3.42
C ASN A 32 2.81 22.09 2.72
N ILE A 33 3.59 21.25 3.40
CA ILE A 33 3.88 19.87 3.04
C ILE A 33 3.40 19.00 4.21
N THR A 34 2.50 18.06 3.91
CA THR A 34 2.01 17.06 4.87
C THR A 34 2.56 15.69 4.53
N GLU A 35 3.19 15.04 5.49
CA GLU A 35 3.62 13.63 5.43
C GLU A 35 2.64 12.77 6.21
N ARG A 36 2.16 11.69 5.60
CA ARG A 36 1.23 10.73 6.21
C ARG A 36 1.84 9.35 6.22
N SER A 37 1.67 8.64 7.33
CA SER A 37 1.83 7.20 7.39
C SER A 37 0.67 6.53 6.68
N LEU A 38 0.98 5.63 5.74
CA LEU A 38 0.01 4.86 4.97
C LEU A 38 0.32 3.37 5.15
N VAL A 39 -0.58 2.66 5.83
CA VAL A 39 -0.51 1.20 5.96
C VAL A 39 -1.73 0.62 5.29
N THR A 40 -1.52 -0.32 4.37
CA THR A 40 -2.62 -1.05 3.71
C THR A 40 -2.44 -2.54 3.92
N SER A 41 -3.56 -3.26 3.85
CA SER A 41 -3.56 -4.72 3.87
C SER A 41 -4.42 -5.25 2.73
N CYS A 42 -4.06 -6.41 2.20
CA CYS A 42 -4.93 -7.18 1.32
C CYS A 42 -4.62 -8.67 1.43
N ARG A 43 -5.34 -9.47 0.65
CA ARG A 43 -5.08 -10.90 0.46
C ARG A 43 -4.81 -11.16 -1.02
N LEU A 44 -3.80 -11.97 -1.33
CA LEU A 44 -3.55 -12.45 -2.69
C LEU A 44 -4.13 -13.85 -2.84
N LEU A 45 -4.97 -14.02 -3.86
CA LEU A 45 -5.52 -15.30 -4.29
C LEU A 45 -4.85 -15.70 -5.60
N ASN A 46 -4.67 -16.99 -5.81
CA ASN A 46 -4.18 -17.47 -7.10
C ASN A 46 -5.26 -17.22 -8.17
N SER A 47 -4.84 -16.69 -9.32
CA SER A 47 -5.64 -16.49 -10.51
C SER A 47 -4.96 -17.16 -11.70
N VAL A 48 -5.74 -17.49 -12.72
CA VAL A 48 -5.20 -17.94 -14.00
C VAL A 48 -4.28 -16.85 -14.55
N ARG A 49 -3.06 -17.25 -14.93
CA ARG A 49 -2.10 -16.35 -15.58
C ARG A 49 -2.60 -16.02 -16.98
N SER A 50 -2.50 -14.75 -17.34
CA SER A 50 -2.84 -14.25 -18.68
C SER A 50 -1.89 -13.13 -19.05
N ASP A 51 -1.94 -12.69 -20.31
CA ASP A 51 -1.15 -11.53 -20.75
C ASP A 51 -1.42 -10.29 -19.89
N ASN A 52 -2.65 -10.16 -19.37
CA ASN A 52 -3.08 -9.05 -18.50
C ASN A 52 -2.82 -9.31 -17.00
N ASN A 53 -2.51 -10.54 -16.60
CA ASN A 53 -2.13 -10.91 -15.23
C ASN A 53 -1.04 -12.00 -15.24
N PRO A 54 0.20 -11.67 -15.65
CA PRO A 54 1.27 -12.66 -15.79
C PRO A 54 1.68 -13.26 -14.44
N HIS A 55 1.46 -12.52 -13.35
CA HIS A 55 1.75 -12.98 -12.00
C HIS A 55 0.72 -13.98 -11.47
N GLY A 56 -0.52 -13.93 -11.98
CA GLY A 56 -1.58 -14.87 -11.59
C GLY A 56 -2.04 -14.67 -10.16
N PHE A 57 -2.16 -13.41 -9.72
CA PHE A 57 -2.74 -13.09 -8.41
C PHE A 57 -3.94 -12.15 -8.55
N THR A 58 -4.96 -12.37 -7.74
CA THR A 58 -6.08 -11.45 -7.52
C THR A 58 -5.94 -10.83 -6.14
N ILE A 59 -6.09 -9.52 -6.05
CA ILE A 59 -6.14 -8.80 -4.77
C ILE A 59 -7.58 -8.83 -4.26
N GLU A 60 -7.79 -9.35 -3.05
CA GLU A 60 -9.04 -9.24 -2.31
C GLU A 60 -8.85 -8.52 -0.99
N ASP A 61 -9.97 -8.04 -0.42
CA ASP A 61 -10.02 -7.38 0.89
C ASP A 61 -9.00 -6.25 1.07
N PHE A 62 -8.78 -5.48 0.01
CA PHE A 62 -7.91 -4.31 0.10
C PHE A 62 -8.50 -3.28 1.06
N ALA A 63 -7.76 -2.98 2.12
CA ALA A 63 -8.18 -2.06 3.15
C ALA A 63 -7.03 -1.13 3.56
N VAL A 64 -7.34 0.15 3.76
CA VAL A 64 -6.44 1.11 4.38
C VAL A 64 -6.53 0.92 5.90
N ARG A 65 -5.43 0.50 6.52
CA ARG A 65 -5.33 0.26 7.97
C ARG A 65 -4.88 1.51 8.72
N GLU A 66 -3.99 2.29 8.12
CA GLU A 66 -3.53 3.56 8.66
C GLU A 66 -3.44 4.58 7.54
N ASN A 67 -3.92 5.80 7.80
CA ASN A 67 -3.74 6.96 6.94
C ASN A 67 -3.69 8.21 7.82
N ARG A 68 -2.58 8.37 8.54
CA ARG A 68 -2.44 9.35 9.62
C ARG A 68 -1.33 10.35 9.30
N ASP A 69 -1.59 11.62 9.56
CA ASP A 69 -0.59 12.68 9.42
C ASP A 69 0.48 12.50 10.50
N ILE A 70 1.74 12.42 10.07
CA ILE A 70 2.89 12.24 10.97
C ILE A 70 3.79 13.48 11.01
N ARG A 71 3.71 14.34 9.99
CA ARG A 71 4.45 15.61 9.95
C ARG A 71 3.74 16.62 9.08
N VAL A 72 3.70 17.87 9.55
CA VAL A 72 3.32 19.03 8.74
C VAL A 72 4.46 20.03 8.82
N SER A 73 4.90 20.54 7.67
CA SER A 73 5.89 21.61 7.57
C SER A 73 5.31 22.72 6.73
N ASP A 74 5.42 23.95 7.20
CA ASP A 74 5.23 25.12 6.35
C ASP A 74 6.40 25.22 5.36
N ARG A 75 6.14 25.83 4.21
CA ARG A 75 7.11 25.98 3.13
C ARG A 75 7.80 27.33 3.16
#